data_AF-M3AEL0-F1
#
_entry.id   AF-M3AEL0-F1
#
_cell.length_a   1.000
_cell.length_b   1.000
_cell.length_c   1.000
_cell.angle_alpha   90.00
_cell.angle_beta   90.00
_cell.angle_gamma   90.00
#
_symmetry.space_group_name_H-M   'P 1'
#
loop_
_entity.id
_entity.type
_entity.pdbx_description
1 polymer ?
#
loop_
_entity_poly.entity_id
_entity_poly.type
_entity_poly.pdbx_seq_one_letter_code
_entity_poly.pdbx_strand_id
1 'polypeptide(L)'
;MTTTISWPVRLPLPTFDGYAIEPQDATSRTDMEAGPARQRRRFTGTPTRIPVRWRLSQTDFATFEAWFRLKLADGAEWFAIDLLGGVGVTGHEARFLGQSNAPYKAVPSRGGIWIVTSVLEIRERPMLDEGALEILLAEDVPALFATIDMLHSALHAGLPVTNRW
;
A
#
# COMPACT_ATOMS: atom_id res chain seq x y z
N MET A 1 -16.65 -3.34 3.00
CA MET A 1 -16.93 -2.90 4.39
C MET A 1 -16.45 -1.48 4.51
N THR A 2 -17.28 -0.54 4.96
CA THR A 2 -16.97 0.90 4.87
C THR A 2 -16.28 1.36 6.15
N THR A 3 -14.96 1.49 6.12
CA THR A 3 -14.18 2.11 7.20
C THR A 3 -14.52 3.61 7.24
N THR A 4 -15.19 4.08 8.28
CA THR A 4 -15.67 5.48 8.37
C THR A 4 -14.55 6.48 8.70
N ILE A 5 -13.40 5.98 9.16
CA ILE A 5 -12.26 6.80 9.59
C ILE A 5 -11.23 6.84 8.47
N SER A 6 -10.83 8.03 8.05
CA SER A 6 -9.77 8.24 7.06
C SER A 6 -8.61 9.01 7.67
N TRP A 7 -7.43 8.83 7.09
CA TRP A 7 -6.27 9.67 7.35
C TRP A 7 -6.64 11.15 7.13
N PRO A 8 -6.25 12.07 8.03
CA PRO A 8 -6.57 13.47 7.86
C PRO A 8 -5.85 14.05 6.64
N VAL A 9 -6.61 14.57 5.68
CA VAL A 9 -6.07 15.12 4.40
C VAL A 9 -5.03 16.24 4.61
N ARG A 10 -5.11 16.98 5.74
CA ARG A 10 -4.13 18.01 6.11
C ARG A 10 -2.76 17.41 6.45
N LEU A 11 -2.72 16.20 7.01
CA LEU A 11 -1.46 15.58 7.43
C LEU A 11 -0.76 15.00 6.21
N PRO A 12 0.56 15.21 6.07
CA PRO A 12 1.31 14.62 4.96
C PRO A 12 1.26 13.09 5.02
N LEU A 13 1.32 12.45 3.86
CA LEU A 13 1.51 11.01 3.77
C LEU A 13 2.89 10.59 4.30
N PRO A 14 3.09 9.31 4.65
CA PRO A 14 4.39 8.81 5.06
C PRO A 14 5.47 9.05 4.00
N THR A 15 6.68 9.34 4.46
CA THR A 15 7.89 9.34 3.64
C THR A 15 8.31 7.92 3.29
N PHE A 16 9.06 7.76 2.20
CA PHE A 16 9.64 6.47 1.82
C PHE A 16 10.89 6.07 2.64
N ASP A 17 11.37 6.93 3.54
CA ASP A 17 12.51 6.64 4.40
C ASP A 17 12.14 5.60 5.46
N GLY A 18 12.80 4.43 5.39
CA GLY A 18 12.49 3.28 6.23
C GLY A 18 11.23 2.51 5.80
N TYR A 19 10.69 2.79 4.60
CA TYR A 19 9.50 2.13 4.08
C TYR A 19 9.82 0.73 3.58
N ALA A 20 9.03 -0.24 4.00
CA ALA A 20 9.12 -1.63 3.57
C ALA A 20 7.73 -2.24 3.44
N ILE A 21 7.60 -3.26 2.59
CA ILE A 21 6.39 -4.06 2.48
C ILE A 21 6.75 -5.44 3.00
N GLU A 22 6.23 -5.79 4.19
CA GLU A 22 6.53 -7.04 4.88
C GLU A 22 5.25 -7.89 5.01
N PRO A 23 4.94 -8.73 4.01
CA PRO A 23 3.85 -9.69 4.14
C PRO A 23 4.14 -10.64 5.31
N GLN A 24 3.15 -10.87 6.18
CA GLN A 24 3.28 -11.91 7.20
C GLN A 24 3.34 -13.30 6.55
N ASP A 25 3.80 -14.31 7.30
CA ASP A 25 3.86 -15.68 6.80
C ASP A 25 2.46 -16.25 6.60
N ALA A 26 2.08 -16.44 5.34
CA ALA A 26 0.80 -17.03 4.95
C ALA A 26 0.80 -18.56 5.03
N THR A 27 1.97 -19.18 5.21
CA THR A 27 2.16 -20.62 5.04
C THR A 27 2.62 -21.27 6.33
N SER A 28 1.92 -22.32 6.74
CA SER A 28 2.36 -23.18 7.83
C SER A 28 3.00 -24.42 7.23
N ARG A 29 4.25 -24.68 7.62
CA ARG A 29 4.99 -25.90 7.32
C ARG A 29 4.83 -26.86 8.49
N THR A 30 4.55 -28.12 8.20
CA THR A 30 4.59 -29.20 9.18
C THR A 30 5.65 -30.19 8.72
N ASP A 31 6.67 -30.38 9.54
CA ASP A 31 7.71 -31.38 9.28
C ASP A 31 7.16 -32.77 9.62
N MET A 32 7.49 -33.74 8.78
CA MET A 32 7.05 -35.13 8.91
C MET A 32 8.23 -35.97 9.40
N GLU A 33 7.96 -36.98 10.22
CA GLU A 33 8.96 -37.91 10.76
C GLU A 33 9.69 -38.68 9.64
N ALA A 34 9.01 -38.89 8.51
CA ALA A 34 9.61 -39.33 7.24
C ALA A 34 8.85 -38.72 6.04
N GLY A 35 9.57 -38.32 5.00
CA GLY A 35 9.01 -37.79 3.75
C GLY A 35 9.03 -36.25 3.65
N PRO A 36 8.65 -35.70 2.47
CA PRO A 36 8.68 -34.25 2.23
C PRO A 36 7.63 -33.51 3.07
N ALA A 37 8.04 -32.39 3.66
CA ALA A 37 7.18 -31.55 4.48
C ALA A 37 5.97 -31.04 3.69
N ARG A 38 4.79 -31.02 4.32
CA ARG A 38 3.56 -30.50 3.69
C ARG A 38 3.43 -29.01 4.01
N GLN A 39 3.33 -28.19 2.95
CA GLN A 39 3.05 -26.76 3.06
C GLN A 39 1.60 -26.50 2.65
N ARG A 40 0.86 -25.72 3.45
CA ARG A 40 -0.48 -25.24 3.10
C ARG A 40 -0.55 -23.73 3.22
N ARG A 41 -1.21 -23.09 2.25
CA ARG A 41 -1.61 -21.68 2.35
C ARG A 41 -2.76 -21.60 3.36
N ARG A 42 -2.56 -20.91 4.48
CA ARG A 42 -3.60 -20.75 5.52
C ARG A 42 -4.56 -19.60 5.23
N PHE A 43 -4.07 -18.54 4.57
CA PHE A 43 -4.84 -17.31 4.33
C PHE A 43 -4.71 -16.86 2.87
N THR A 44 -5.82 -16.39 2.30
CA THR A 44 -5.86 -15.75 0.97
C THR A 44 -5.46 -14.28 1.05
N GLY A 45 -5.89 -13.57 2.09
CA GLY A 45 -5.40 -12.24 2.47
C GLY A 45 -4.46 -12.34 3.67
N THR A 46 -3.18 -12.07 3.47
CA THR A 46 -2.21 -12.09 4.55
C THR A 46 -1.92 -10.66 5.00
N PRO A 47 -2.13 -10.33 6.29
CA PRO A 47 -1.83 -9.00 6.78
C PRO A 47 -0.39 -8.62 6.46
N THR A 48 -0.21 -7.41 5.92
CA THR A 48 1.09 -6.88 5.54
C THR A 48 1.48 -5.79 6.51
N ARG A 49 2.72 -5.81 6.99
CA ARG A 49 3.27 -4.76 7.83
C ARG A 49 4.02 -3.76 6.96
N ILE A 50 3.78 -2.47 7.18
CA ILE A 50 4.48 -1.38 6.52
C ILE A 50 5.03 -0.45 7.60
N PRO A 51 6.35 -0.45 7.86
CA PRO A 51 6.97 0.62 8.63
C PRO A 51 6.80 1.95 7.88
N VAL A 52 6.32 2.94 8.61
CA VAL A 52 6.00 4.27 8.09
C VAL A 52 6.69 5.33 8.93
N ARG A 53 7.07 6.41 8.26
CA ARG A 53 7.69 7.58 8.87
C ARG A 53 7.03 8.85 8.36
N TRP A 54 6.61 9.71 9.26
CA TRP A 54 6.10 11.04 8.94
C TRP A 54 7.06 12.13 9.41
N ARG A 55 7.11 13.21 8.64
CA ARG A 55 7.74 14.48 9.04
C ARG A 55 6.62 15.50 9.26
N LEU A 56 6.36 15.83 10.52
CA LEU A 56 5.24 16.68 10.90
C LEU A 56 5.76 18.00 11.46
N SER A 57 5.12 19.12 11.13
CA SER A 57 5.33 20.36 11.89
C SER A 57 4.79 20.21 13.32
N GLN A 58 5.07 21.17 14.20
CA GLN A 58 4.50 21.18 15.55
C GLN A 58 2.97 21.10 15.55
N THR A 59 2.30 21.87 14.67
CA THR A 59 0.84 21.88 14.54
C THR A 59 0.31 20.56 13.96
N ASP A 60 1.02 19.99 12.99
CA ASP A 60 0.64 18.70 12.40
C ASP A 60 0.78 17.57 13.42
N PHE A 61 1.84 17.59 14.24
CA PHE A 61 2.03 16.60 15.29
C PHE A 61 0.93 16.69 16.35
N ALA A 62 0.58 17.89 16.82
CA ALA A 62 -0.54 18.07 17.75
C ALA A 62 -1.88 17.60 17.14
N THR A 63 -2.07 17.81 15.84
CA THR A 63 -3.25 17.33 15.10
C THR A 63 -3.25 15.80 15.02
N PHE A 64 -2.10 15.20 14.73
CA PHE A 64 -1.91 13.75 14.70
C PHE A 64 -2.25 13.13 16.07
N GLU A 65 -1.72 13.66 17.17
CA GLU A 65 -1.99 13.14 18.53
C GLU A 65 -3.48 13.20 18.88
N ALA A 66 -4.13 14.34 18.59
CA ALA A 66 -5.56 14.50 18.83
C ALA A 66 -6.40 13.53 17.99
N TRP A 67 -6.08 13.38 16.70
CA TRP A 67 -6.78 12.45 15.82
C TRP A 67 -6.55 10.99 16.26
N PHE A 68 -5.32 10.62 16.56
CA PHE A 68 -4.94 9.28 17.01
C PHE A 68 -5.72 8.86 18.27
N ARG A 69 -5.82 9.75 19.26
CA ARG A 69 -6.56 9.48 20.49
C ARG A 69 -8.07 9.51 20.28
N LEU A 70 -8.60 10.57 19.65
CA LEU A 70 -10.03 10.85 19.63
C LEU A 70 -10.80 10.13 18.50
N LYS A 71 -10.11 9.74 17.41
CA LYS A 71 -10.73 9.08 16.25
C LYS A 71 -10.32 7.63 16.10
N LEU A 72 -9.11 7.27 16.52
CA LEU A 72 -8.57 5.93 16.34
C LEU A 72 -8.55 5.06 17.61
N ALA A 73 -9.11 5.55 18.72
CA ALA A 73 -9.09 4.85 20.02
C ALA A 73 -7.66 4.36 20.38
N ASP A 74 -6.71 5.29 20.33
CA ASP A 74 -5.29 5.03 20.58
C ASP A 74 -4.68 3.99 19.62
N GLY A 75 -5.16 3.97 18.37
CA GLY A 75 -4.65 3.14 17.28
C GLY A 75 -5.30 1.76 17.15
N ALA A 76 -6.33 1.47 17.95
CA ALA A 76 -7.05 0.19 17.91
C ALA A 76 -7.97 0.05 16.69
N GLU A 77 -8.47 1.16 16.15
CA GLU A 77 -9.40 1.17 15.02
C GLU A 77 -8.70 1.10 13.66
N TRP A 78 -9.43 0.59 12.67
CA TRP A 78 -9.00 0.60 11.27
C TRP A 78 -9.32 1.96 10.63
N PHE A 79 -8.46 2.39 9.71
CA PHE A 79 -8.67 3.62 8.94
C PHE A 79 -8.17 3.48 7.50
N ALA A 80 -8.73 4.29 6.61
CA ALA A 80 -8.27 4.41 5.23
C ALA A 80 -7.08 5.36 5.12
N ILE A 81 -6.01 4.95 4.44
CA ILE A 81 -4.84 5.79 4.13
C ILE A 81 -4.23 5.39 2.78
N ASP A 82 -3.76 6.38 2.04
CA ASP A 82 -3.01 6.11 0.80
C ASP A 82 -1.56 5.77 1.11
N LEU A 83 -1.12 4.61 0.63
CA LEU A 83 0.21 4.06 0.87
C LEU A 83 0.81 3.53 -0.44
N LEU A 84 2.13 3.53 -0.53
CA LEU A 84 2.84 3.00 -1.68
C LEU A 84 2.81 1.46 -1.65
N GLY A 85 2.23 0.86 -2.69
CA GLY A 85 2.19 -0.57 -2.93
C GLY A 85 2.84 -0.95 -4.27
N GLY A 86 2.70 -2.22 -4.66
CA GLY A 86 3.26 -2.73 -5.91
C GLY A 86 2.61 -2.15 -7.18
N VAL A 87 1.37 -1.67 -7.07
CA VAL A 87 0.62 -1.01 -8.15
C VAL A 87 0.64 0.53 -8.03
N GLY A 88 1.54 1.08 -7.21
CA GLY A 88 1.64 2.51 -6.94
C GLY A 88 0.96 2.94 -5.65
N VAL A 89 0.72 4.25 -5.51
CA VAL A 89 0.06 4.83 -4.32
C VAL A 89 -1.44 4.61 -4.44
N THR A 90 -1.99 3.82 -3.53
CA THR A 90 -3.41 3.43 -3.53
C THR A 90 -3.96 3.43 -2.10
N GLY A 91 -5.29 3.46 -1.99
CA GLY A 91 -5.97 3.42 -0.69
C GLY A 91 -5.85 2.04 -0.04
N HIS A 92 -5.48 2.03 1.23
CA HIS A 92 -5.36 0.83 2.06
C HIS A 92 -6.18 0.99 3.34
N GLU A 93 -6.78 -0.11 3.80
CA GLU A 93 -7.32 -0.20 5.16
C GLU A 93 -6.19 -0.63 6.11
N ALA A 94 -5.77 0.29 6.98
CA ALA A 94 -4.62 0.14 7.87
C ALA A 94 -5.01 0.29 9.35
N ARG A 95 -4.18 -0.25 10.22
CA ARG A 95 -4.25 -0.06 11.67
C ARG A 95 -2.85 0.07 12.25
N PHE A 96 -2.70 0.84 13.33
CA PHE A 96 -1.43 0.95 14.04
C PHE A 96 -1.11 -0.36 14.76
N LEU A 97 0.11 -0.86 14.57
CA LEU A 97 0.62 -2.02 15.27
C LEU A 97 1.49 -1.56 16.44
N GLY A 98 1.14 -1.94 17.66
CA GLY A 98 1.94 -1.68 18.85
C GLY A 98 3.27 -2.43 18.77
N GLN A 99 4.36 -1.71 18.50
CA GLN A 99 5.70 -2.28 18.53
C GLN A 99 6.37 -1.87 19.84
N SER A 100 6.90 -2.83 20.61
CA SER A 100 7.60 -2.56 21.88
C SER A 100 6.75 -1.75 22.88
N ASN A 101 5.48 -2.13 23.06
CA ASN A 101 4.49 -1.48 23.94
C ASN A 101 4.05 -0.05 23.56
N ALA A 102 4.42 0.45 22.37
CA ALA A 102 3.97 1.76 21.89
C ALA A 102 3.44 1.69 20.43
N PRO A 103 2.33 2.37 20.11
CA PRO A 103 1.77 2.37 18.75
C PRO A 103 2.58 3.23 17.76
N TYR A 104 3.30 4.23 18.25
CA TYR A 104 4.23 5.05 17.46
C TYR A 104 5.33 5.62 18.37
N LYS A 105 6.40 6.11 17.74
CA LYS A 105 7.47 6.86 18.40
C LYS A 105 7.61 8.22 17.74
N ALA A 106 7.59 9.29 18.53
CA ALA A 106 7.80 10.66 18.05
C ALA A 106 9.14 11.20 18.58
N VAL A 107 9.98 11.72 17.69
CA VAL A 107 11.29 12.29 18.04
C VAL A 107 11.37 13.72 17.50
N PRO A 108 11.70 14.72 18.35
CA PRO A 108 11.87 16.08 17.89
C PRO A 108 13.14 16.20 17.03
N SER A 109 13.04 17.00 15.97
CA SER A 109 14.13 17.34 15.05
C SER A 109 14.29 18.86 14.98
N ARG A 110 15.43 19.33 14.48
CA ARG A 110 15.69 20.78 14.35
C ARG A 110 14.64 21.44 13.46
N GLY A 111 14.31 22.70 13.76
CA GLY A 111 13.34 23.49 12.98
C GLY A 111 11.87 23.25 13.33
N GLY A 112 11.56 22.73 14.52
CA GLY A 112 10.16 22.52 14.95
C GLY A 112 9.45 21.36 14.25
N ILE A 113 10.24 20.40 13.74
CA ILE A 113 9.75 19.22 13.04
C ILE A 113 9.77 18.02 13.99
N TRP A 114 8.72 17.21 13.95
CA TRP A 114 8.62 15.93 14.62
C TRP A 114 8.75 14.79 13.60
N ILE A 115 9.59 13.82 13.93
CA ILE A 115 9.70 12.57 13.19
C ILE A 115 8.86 11.53 13.91
N VAL A 116 7.75 11.13 13.31
CA VAL A 116 6.86 10.10 13.85
C VAL A 116 7.11 8.81 13.08
N THR A 117 7.43 7.73 13.78
CA THR A 117 7.64 6.39 13.18
C THR A 117 6.66 5.40 13.78
N SER A 118 6.08 4.55 12.96
CA SER A 118 5.17 3.48 13.37
C SER A 118 5.22 2.30 12.38
N VAL A 119 4.55 1.21 12.70
CA VAL A 119 4.27 0.11 11.79
C VAL A 119 2.77 0.04 11.59
N LEU A 120 2.33 0.09 10.34
CA LEU A 120 0.93 -0.11 9.97
C LEU A 120 0.72 -1.57 9.55
N GLU A 121 -0.33 -2.18 10.09
CA GLU A 121 -0.85 -3.46 9.60
C GLU A 121 -1.97 -3.18 8.59
N ILE A 122 -1.88 -3.81 7.42
CA ILE A 122 -2.82 -3.66 6.32
C ILE A 122 -3.53 -5.00 6.10
N ARG A 123 -4.86 -4.99 5.95
CA ARG A 123 -5.68 -6.19 5.73
C ARG A 123 -5.53 -6.77 4.34
N GLU A 124 -5.77 -5.94 3.33
CA GLU A 124 -5.75 -6.33 1.92
C GLU A 124 -4.92 -5.31 1.16
N ARG A 125 -3.97 -5.82 0.40
CA ARG A 125 -3.09 -5.00 -0.45
C ARG A 125 -3.63 -5.06 -1.88
N PRO A 126 -3.91 -3.91 -2.51
CA PRO A 126 -4.17 -3.85 -3.93
C PRO A 126 -3.01 -4.50 -4.70
N MET A 127 -3.35 -5.46 -5.55
CA MET A 127 -2.42 -6.17 -6.41
C MET A 127 -3.02 -6.25 -7.82
N LEU A 128 -2.18 -6.60 -8.79
CA LEU A 128 -2.65 -6.90 -10.13
C LEU A 128 -3.70 -8.01 -10.06
N ASP A 129 -4.76 -7.86 -10.83
CA ASP A 129 -5.71 -8.93 -11.05
C ASP A 129 -5.11 -9.98 -11.99
N GLU A 130 -5.80 -11.12 -12.11
CA GLU A 130 -5.33 -12.24 -12.91
C GLU A 130 -5.15 -11.85 -14.38
N GLY A 131 -6.10 -11.09 -14.94
CA GLY A 131 -6.03 -10.64 -16.33
C GLY A 131 -4.82 -9.73 -16.60
N ALA A 132 -4.56 -8.75 -15.74
CA ALA A 132 -3.39 -7.90 -15.88
C ALA A 132 -2.09 -8.70 -15.70
N LEU A 133 -2.05 -9.66 -14.78
CA LEU A 133 -0.88 -10.51 -14.57
C LEU A 133 -0.57 -11.34 -15.83
N GLU A 134 -1.56 -12.00 -16.41
CA GLU A 134 -1.38 -12.83 -17.61
C GLU A 134 -0.83 -12.02 -18.78
N ILE A 135 -1.35 -10.81 -19.02
CA ILE A 135 -0.85 -9.91 -20.06
C ILE A 135 0.62 -9.55 -19.79
N LEU A 136 0.95 -9.15 -18.57
CA LEU A 136 2.31 -8.72 -18.21
C LEU A 136 3.34 -9.87 -18.25
N LEU A 137 2.89 -11.13 -18.10
CA LEU A 137 3.75 -12.31 -18.22
C LEU A 137 3.92 -12.78 -19.67
N ALA A 138 2.90 -12.58 -20.51
CA ALA A 138 2.92 -13.02 -21.90
C ALA A 138 3.60 -12.00 -22.84
N GLU A 139 3.50 -10.71 -22.53
CA GLU A 139 3.85 -9.63 -23.46
C GLU A 139 5.07 -8.82 -23.02
N ASP A 140 5.84 -8.33 -24.00
CA ASP A 140 6.82 -7.26 -23.78
C ASP A 140 6.07 -5.92 -23.71
N VAL A 141 5.85 -5.44 -22.48
CA VAL A 141 5.00 -4.29 -22.17
C VAL A 141 5.45 -3.00 -22.89
N PRO A 142 6.74 -2.59 -22.87
CA PRO A 142 7.24 -1.52 -23.72
C PRO A 142 6.90 -1.69 -25.21
N ALA A 143 7.10 -2.88 -25.77
CA ALA A 143 6.82 -3.14 -27.18
C ALA A 143 5.31 -3.10 -27.48
N LEU A 144 4.48 -3.60 -26.55
CA LEU A 144 3.03 -3.53 -26.63
C LEU A 144 2.55 -2.08 -26.68
N PHE A 145 3.05 -1.21 -25.80
CA PHE A 145 2.71 0.22 -25.82
C PHE A 145 3.15 0.90 -27.13
N ALA A 146 4.38 0.65 -27.59
CA ALA A 146 4.84 1.19 -28.87
C ALA A 146 3.97 0.74 -30.05
N THR A 147 3.50 -0.52 -30.03
CA THR A 147 2.62 -1.08 -31.06
C THR A 147 1.23 -0.46 -31.01
N ILE A 148 0.68 -0.22 -29.82
CA ILE A 148 -0.60 0.48 -29.63
C ILE A 148 -0.53 1.90 -30.20
N ASP A 149 0.55 2.64 -29.91
CA ASP A 149 0.73 4.00 -30.42
C ASP A 149 0.86 4.01 -31.95
N MET A 150 1.60 3.05 -32.51
CA MET A 150 1.70 2.86 -33.96
C MET A 150 0.33 2.56 -34.59
N LEU A 151 -0.46 1.66 -33.99
CA LEU A 151 -1.79 1.32 -34.46
C LEU A 151 -2.72 2.54 -34.40
N HIS A 152 -2.71 3.28 -33.29
CA HIS A 152 -3.49 4.50 -33.12
C HIS A 152 -3.16 5.52 -34.22
N SER A 153 -1.88 5.77 -34.46
CA SER A 153 -1.43 6.64 -35.54
C SER A 153 -1.87 6.14 -36.92
N ALA A 154 -1.74 4.84 -37.19
CA ALA A 154 -2.17 4.24 -38.45
C ALA A 154 -3.69 4.41 -38.68
N LEU A 155 -4.52 4.18 -37.65
CA LEU A 155 -5.97 4.32 -37.74
C LEU A 155 -6.42 5.77 -37.93
N HIS A 156 -5.81 6.72 -37.22
CA HIS A 156 -6.26 8.11 -37.20
C HIS A 156 -5.60 9.02 -38.23
N ALA A 157 -4.37 8.70 -38.67
CA ALA A 157 -3.61 9.50 -39.63
C ALA A 157 -3.31 8.78 -40.94
N GLY A 158 -3.22 7.45 -40.91
CA GLY A 158 -2.80 6.63 -42.07
C GLY A 158 -3.94 6.09 -42.92
N LEU A 159 -5.13 5.89 -42.34
CA LEU A 159 -6.28 5.38 -43.10
C LEU A 159 -6.95 6.52 -43.89
N PRO A 160 -7.09 6.40 -45.21
CA PRO A 160 -7.86 7.35 -45.99
C PRO A 160 -9.33 7.32 -45.53
N VAL A 161 -9.94 8.49 -45.38
CA VAL A 161 -11.35 8.65 -44.97
C VAL A 161 -12.26 8.25 -46.14
N THR A 162 -12.33 6.97 -46.46
CA THR A 162 -13.06 6.48 -47.65
C THR A 162 -14.39 5.84 -47.31
N ASN A 163 -15.15 6.35 -46.34
CA ASN A 163 -16.61 6.13 -46.30
C ASN A 163 -17.31 7.28 -45.56
N ARG A 164 -17.83 8.23 -46.34
CA ARG A 164 -19.00 9.03 -45.94
C ARG A 164 -20.21 8.11 -46.10
N TRP A 165 -20.83 7.72 -45.00
CA TRP A 165 -22.19 7.17 -45.00
C TRP A 165 -23.19 8.31 -45.28
#